data_AF-A0A969LKF1-F1
#
_entry.id   AF-A0A969LKF1-F1
#
_cell.length_a   1.000
_cell.length_b   1.000
_cell.length_c   1.000
_cell.angle_alpha   90.00
_cell.angle_beta   90.00
_cell.angle_gamma   90.00
#
_symmetry.space_group_name_H-M   'P 1'
#
loop_
_entity.id
_entity.type
_entity.pdbx_description
1 polymer ?
#
loop_
_entity_poly.entity_id
_entity_poly.type
_entity_poly.pdbx_seq_one_letter_code
_entity_poly.pdbx_strand_id
1 'polypeptide(L)'
;MAQRAQNDRRAQGSLGGILFSSMALLGVAAVALWWAMQYLQPPPQRTLVISTGAQTGAYHSFAQSYQRALNRSGIRTELKPSAGSVENLNRLRDGKSGVLAALMQGGIADEKTAPGILSLGGIFLEPVWIFHRSGETIVRLAQLKGRRIAIGPEGSGTRALVLALLSAAQLHGGNTELLPLTGAAARDALLAGTADVMFGVAAAETPLIQAMLRDPRLGIMSMTQADALTRLFPYLTKVVLPQGVVDLENNIPASDVALMAAVASLVVRNDLHPALVSQLAQAAAEAHGGANWFQRAGQFPMASDSAFPMSPDAVRFYRSGPPFLQRYLPFWIANLVERAAVLLVPLFTIAFPILRGGPALYRWNIHRRLRNWYARLQRLEAGMFKMPVSSETLDARRKELDEIEASVGTVRVPKAYAQQLYHLREHVEFVRAKLASRRGEA
;
A
#
# COMPACT_ATOMS: atom_id res chain seq x y z
N MET A 1 35.72 57.56 0.58
CA MET A 1 35.50 56.17 1.04
C MET A 1 34.03 55.79 1.25
N ALA A 2 33.13 56.71 1.64
CA ALA A 2 31.71 56.41 1.86
C ALA A 2 30.91 55.94 0.61
N GLN A 3 31.25 56.45 -0.59
CA GLN A 3 30.58 56.08 -1.85
C GLN A 3 30.93 54.68 -2.40
N ARG A 4 32.11 54.12 -2.05
CA ARG A 4 32.46 52.72 -2.40
C ARG A 4 31.63 51.74 -1.55
N ALA A 5 31.50 52.00 -0.25
CA ALA A 5 30.69 51.18 0.66
C ALA A 5 29.18 51.17 0.33
N GLN A 6 28.65 52.26 -0.24
CA GLN A 6 27.24 52.37 -0.61
C GLN A 6 26.89 51.65 -1.94
N ASN A 7 27.86 51.53 -2.85
CA ASN A 7 27.69 50.76 -4.09
C ASN A 7 27.78 49.24 -3.85
N ASP A 8 28.65 48.79 -2.96
CA ASP A 8 28.76 47.36 -2.61
C ASP A 8 27.49 46.85 -1.89
N ARG A 9 26.87 47.66 -1.02
CA ARG A 9 25.60 47.33 -0.35
C ARG A 9 24.41 47.19 -1.33
N ARG A 10 24.38 47.96 -2.42
CA ARG A 10 23.30 47.88 -3.44
C ARG A 10 23.52 46.74 -4.45
N ALA A 11 24.77 46.40 -4.76
CA ALA A 11 25.10 45.23 -5.57
C ALA A 11 24.73 43.92 -4.83
N GLN A 12 24.97 43.86 -3.51
CA GLN A 12 24.57 42.74 -2.64
C GLN A 12 23.05 42.52 -2.59
N GLY A 13 22.22 43.57 -2.52
CA GLY A 13 20.75 43.42 -2.50
C GLY A 13 20.15 42.80 -3.78
N SER A 14 20.83 42.97 -4.92
CA SER A 14 20.36 42.52 -6.23
C SER A 14 20.72 41.06 -6.55
N LEU A 15 21.85 40.59 -6.01
CA LEU A 15 22.25 39.18 -5.95
C LEU A 15 21.43 38.46 -4.87
N GLY A 16 21.17 39.13 -3.75
CA GLY A 16 20.31 38.66 -2.67
C GLY A 16 18.90 38.29 -3.14
N GLY A 17 18.26 39.08 -4.00
CA GLY A 17 16.92 38.74 -4.53
C GLY A 17 16.88 37.52 -5.46
N ILE A 18 17.93 37.28 -6.25
CA ILE A 18 18.04 36.11 -7.13
C ILE A 18 18.38 34.88 -6.30
N LEU A 19 19.34 35.00 -5.37
CA LEU A 19 19.65 33.95 -4.39
C LEU A 19 18.42 33.63 -3.55
N PHE A 20 17.65 34.61 -3.11
CA PHE A 20 16.44 34.41 -2.31
C PHE A 20 15.32 33.73 -3.10
N SER A 21 15.07 34.13 -4.35
CA SER A 21 14.06 33.48 -5.20
C SER A 21 14.47 32.06 -5.61
N SER A 22 15.74 31.81 -5.92
CA SER A 22 16.24 30.46 -6.20
C SER A 22 16.32 29.59 -4.95
N MET A 23 16.67 30.14 -3.79
CA MET A 23 16.57 29.45 -2.50
C MET A 23 15.13 29.15 -2.09
N ALA A 24 14.19 30.06 -2.33
CA ALA A 24 12.77 29.83 -2.05
C ALA A 24 12.24 28.68 -2.93
N LEU A 25 12.64 28.64 -4.20
CA LEU A 25 12.22 27.61 -5.12
C LEU A 25 12.88 26.25 -4.85
N LEU A 26 14.15 26.24 -4.43
CA LEU A 26 14.81 25.06 -3.87
C LEU A 26 14.16 24.61 -2.55
N GLY A 27 13.71 25.54 -1.71
CA GLY A 27 12.98 25.25 -0.49
C GLY A 27 11.64 24.58 -0.77
N VAL A 28 10.87 25.11 -1.74
CA VAL A 28 9.62 24.48 -2.21
C VAL A 28 9.90 23.10 -2.81
N ALA A 29 10.99 22.93 -3.55
CA ALA A 29 11.41 21.63 -4.08
C ALA A 29 11.78 20.64 -2.98
N ALA A 30 12.53 21.09 -1.98
CA ALA A 30 12.90 20.27 -0.84
C ALA A 30 11.67 19.88 -0.03
N VAL A 31 10.71 20.79 0.18
CA VAL A 31 9.44 20.48 0.86
C VAL A 31 8.58 19.53 0.04
N ALA A 32 8.46 19.72 -1.28
CA ALA A 32 7.71 18.84 -2.16
C ALA A 32 8.35 17.44 -2.26
N LEU A 33 9.68 17.37 -2.34
CA LEU A 33 10.43 16.11 -2.33
C LEU A 33 10.35 15.43 -0.98
N TRP A 34 10.44 16.18 0.12
CA TRP A 34 10.24 15.66 1.47
C TRP A 34 8.82 15.10 1.63
N TRP A 35 7.79 15.84 1.21
CA TRP A 35 6.40 15.34 1.17
C TRP A 35 6.26 14.09 0.30
N ALA A 36 6.83 14.07 -0.91
CA ALA A 36 6.80 12.90 -1.79
C ALA A 36 7.49 11.68 -1.14
N MET A 37 8.62 11.90 -0.45
CA MET A 37 9.34 10.85 0.29
C MET A 37 8.53 10.29 1.45
N GLN A 38 7.66 11.07 2.11
CA GLN A 38 6.75 10.56 3.14
C GLN A 38 5.69 9.61 2.58
N TYR A 39 5.29 9.78 1.30
CA TYR A 39 4.32 8.91 0.63
C TYR A 39 4.96 7.76 -0.16
N LEU A 40 6.27 7.80 -0.40
CA LEU A 40 7.02 6.74 -1.06
C LEU A 40 7.25 5.58 -0.09
N GLN A 41 6.41 4.55 -0.21
CA GLN A 41 6.63 3.33 0.55
C GLN A 41 7.96 2.64 0.17
N PRO A 42 8.64 1.98 1.13
CA PRO A 42 9.87 1.23 0.87
C PRO A 42 9.63 0.19 -0.24
N PRO A 43 10.65 -0.17 -1.06
CA PRO A 43 10.50 -1.16 -2.13
C PRO A 43 9.79 -2.40 -1.62
N PRO A 44 8.79 -2.95 -2.36
CA PRO A 44 8.09 -4.12 -1.92
C PRO A 44 9.10 -5.24 -1.69
N GLN A 45 8.90 -5.98 -0.60
CA GLN A 45 9.72 -7.14 -0.31
C GLN A 45 9.57 -8.14 -1.46
N ARG A 46 10.69 -8.72 -1.89
CA ARG A 46 10.68 -9.75 -2.93
C ARG A 46 10.23 -11.11 -2.42
N THR A 47 10.24 -11.29 -1.09
CA THR A 47 9.83 -12.51 -0.41
C THR A 47 8.59 -12.23 0.43
N LEU A 48 7.56 -13.06 0.27
CA LEU A 48 6.35 -13.05 1.08
C LEU A 48 6.23 -14.38 1.81
N VAL A 49 6.14 -14.35 3.15
CA VAL A 49 5.89 -15.56 3.94
C VAL A 49 4.41 -15.63 4.33
N ILE A 50 3.75 -16.72 3.95
CA ILE A 50 2.33 -16.97 4.21
C ILE A 50 2.19 -18.13 5.22
N SER A 51 1.54 -17.90 6.35
CA SER A 51 1.19 -18.97 7.28
C SER A 51 -0.11 -19.65 6.85
N THR A 52 -0.13 -20.99 6.86
CA THR A 52 -1.17 -21.78 6.18
C THR A 52 -1.93 -22.66 7.16
N GLY A 53 -2.07 -23.96 6.91
CA GLY A 53 -2.61 -24.92 7.87
C GLY A 53 -1.75 -26.18 7.84
N ALA A 54 -2.35 -27.31 8.22
CA ALA A 54 -1.72 -28.60 8.02
C ALA A 54 -1.36 -28.80 6.54
N GLN A 55 -0.27 -29.50 6.25
CA GLN A 55 0.23 -29.68 4.86
C GLN A 55 -0.81 -30.33 3.93
N THR A 56 -1.65 -31.21 4.47
CA THR A 56 -2.74 -31.89 3.75
C THR A 56 -4.08 -31.15 3.81
N GLY A 57 -4.12 -29.98 4.45
CA GLY A 57 -5.35 -29.20 4.66
C GLY A 57 -5.65 -28.21 3.54
N ALA A 58 -6.90 -27.72 3.51
CA ALA A 58 -7.38 -26.78 2.49
C ALA A 58 -6.56 -25.48 2.45
N TYR A 59 -6.20 -24.91 3.61
CA TYR A 59 -5.39 -23.68 3.65
C TYR A 59 -4.03 -23.83 2.96
N HIS A 60 -3.38 -24.98 3.11
CA HIS A 60 -2.08 -25.20 2.48
C HIS A 60 -2.24 -25.36 0.96
N SER A 61 -3.26 -26.09 0.51
CA SER A 61 -3.60 -26.23 -0.92
C SER A 61 -3.93 -24.88 -1.59
N PHE A 62 -4.75 -24.04 -0.94
CA PHE A 62 -5.03 -22.69 -1.46
C PHE A 62 -3.79 -21.81 -1.48
N ALA A 63 -2.96 -21.88 -0.43
CA ALA A 63 -1.72 -21.12 -0.38
C ALA A 63 -0.69 -21.56 -1.45
N GLN A 64 -0.67 -22.84 -1.85
CA GLN A 64 0.10 -23.30 -3.01
C GLN A 64 -0.40 -22.69 -4.32
N SER A 65 -1.71 -22.52 -4.47
CA SER A 65 -2.27 -21.79 -5.61
C SER A 65 -1.88 -20.31 -5.59
N TYR A 66 -1.86 -19.67 -4.41
CA TYR A 66 -1.36 -18.30 -4.26
C TYR A 66 0.13 -18.21 -4.60
N GLN A 67 0.96 -19.13 -4.09
CA GLN A 67 2.39 -19.18 -4.39
C GLN A 67 2.63 -19.29 -5.89
N ARG A 68 1.90 -20.16 -6.60
CA ARG A 68 2.00 -20.26 -8.06
C ARG A 68 1.64 -18.95 -8.76
N ALA A 69 0.55 -18.30 -8.36
CA ALA A 69 0.14 -17.03 -8.94
C ALA A 69 1.17 -15.91 -8.69
N LEU A 70 1.64 -15.77 -7.45
CA LEU A 70 2.61 -14.76 -7.04
C LEU A 70 4.00 -14.96 -7.67
N ASN A 71 4.43 -16.22 -7.82
CA ASN A 71 5.69 -16.55 -8.48
C ASN A 71 5.68 -16.12 -9.95
N ARG A 72 4.53 -16.17 -10.65
CA ARG A 72 4.41 -15.64 -12.03
C ARG A 72 4.65 -14.13 -12.09
N SER A 73 4.33 -13.41 -11.02
CA SER A 73 4.60 -11.98 -10.87
C SER A 73 6.02 -11.65 -10.36
N GLY A 74 6.87 -12.67 -10.18
CA GLY A 74 8.25 -12.51 -9.70
C GLY A 74 8.38 -12.31 -8.17
N ILE A 75 7.32 -12.61 -7.41
CA ILE A 75 7.32 -12.54 -5.94
C ILE A 75 7.64 -13.93 -5.40
N ARG A 76 8.79 -14.10 -4.74
CA ARG A 76 9.14 -15.35 -4.06
C ARG A 76 8.18 -15.54 -2.89
N THR A 77 7.41 -16.62 -2.90
CA THR A 77 6.46 -16.90 -1.83
C THR A 77 6.88 -18.13 -1.04
N GLU A 78 6.99 -18.00 0.28
CA GLU A 78 7.32 -19.09 1.19
C GLU A 78 6.09 -19.46 2.02
N LEU A 79 5.74 -20.74 2.01
CA LEU A 79 4.59 -21.26 2.74
C LEU A 79 5.05 -21.86 4.05
N LYS A 80 4.46 -21.43 5.17
CA LYS A 80 4.75 -21.95 6.50
C LYS A 80 3.56 -22.78 7.00
N PRO A 81 3.62 -24.12 6.97
CA PRO A 81 2.58 -24.97 7.57
C PRO A 81 2.39 -24.64 9.06
N SER A 82 1.17 -24.84 9.56
CA SER A 82 0.81 -24.58 10.96
C SER A 82 -0.22 -25.59 11.46
N ALA A 83 -0.44 -25.62 12.77
CA ALA A 83 -1.52 -26.35 13.42
C ALA A 83 -2.91 -25.74 13.16
N GLY A 84 -2.97 -24.53 12.58
CA GLY A 84 -4.21 -23.85 12.20
C GLY A 84 -4.23 -22.37 12.58
N SER A 85 -5.46 -21.83 12.65
CA SER A 85 -5.71 -20.39 12.74
C SER A 85 -5.14 -19.69 13.98
N VAL A 86 -5.09 -20.35 15.14
CA VAL A 86 -4.52 -19.76 16.37
C VAL A 86 -3.00 -19.57 16.22
N GLU A 87 -2.31 -20.57 15.68
CA GLU A 87 -0.87 -20.45 15.42
C GLU A 87 -0.59 -19.41 14.33
N ASN A 88 -1.44 -19.34 13.30
CA ASN A 88 -1.35 -18.30 12.26
C ASN A 88 -1.46 -16.90 12.83
N LEU A 89 -2.42 -16.68 13.73
CA LEU A 89 -2.58 -15.40 14.43
C LEU A 89 -1.33 -15.05 15.24
N ASN A 90 -0.82 -16.01 16.01
CA ASN A 90 0.38 -15.79 16.85
C ASN A 90 1.59 -15.43 15.98
N ARG A 91 1.77 -16.10 14.83
CA ARG A 91 2.83 -15.77 13.88
C ARG A 91 2.66 -14.38 13.27
N LEU A 92 1.44 -13.98 12.88
CA LEU A 92 1.19 -12.63 12.36
C LEU A 92 1.49 -11.52 13.38
N ARG A 93 1.20 -11.78 14.66
CA ARG A 93 1.50 -10.84 15.76
C ARG A 93 2.98 -10.77 16.11
N ASP A 94 3.70 -11.88 15.96
CA ASP A 94 5.13 -11.93 16.20
C ASP A 94 5.90 -11.37 15.00
N GLY A 95 6.39 -10.13 15.15
CA GLY A 95 7.21 -9.47 14.12
C GLY A 95 8.49 -10.23 13.76
N LYS A 96 8.97 -11.14 14.61
CA LYS A 96 10.15 -11.97 14.36
C LYS A 96 9.85 -13.22 13.53
N SER A 97 8.57 -13.58 13.38
CA SER A 97 8.17 -14.78 12.65
C SER A 97 8.42 -14.71 11.14
N GLY A 98 8.55 -13.48 10.61
CA GLY A 98 8.64 -13.17 9.19
C GLY A 98 7.32 -13.31 8.42
N VAL A 99 6.24 -13.77 9.07
CA VAL A 99 4.92 -13.98 8.45
C VAL A 99 4.23 -12.64 8.23
N LEU A 100 3.78 -12.41 6.99
CA LEU A 100 3.10 -11.17 6.59
C LEU A 100 1.64 -11.38 6.19
N ALA A 101 1.29 -12.61 5.80
CA ALA A 101 -0.06 -13.01 5.45
C ALA A 101 -0.40 -14.36 6.07
N ALA A 102 -1.67 -14.60 6.38
CA ALA A 102 -2.13 -15.92 6.77
C ALA A 102 -3.59 -16.17 6.37
N LEU A 103 -3.92 -17.45 6.22
CA LEU A 103 -5.32 -17.88 6.18
C LEU A 103 -5.83 -18.06 7.60
N MET A 104 -7.06 -17.62 7.87
CA MET A 104 -7.62 -17.64 9.21
C MET A 104 -9.11 -17.93 9.18
N GLN A 105 -9.52 -18.88 10.01
CA GLN A 105 -10.93 -19.18 10.22
C GLN A 105 -11.61 -18.01 10.95
N GLY A 106 -12.84 -17.69 10.57
CA GLY A 106 -13.67 -16.75 11.31
C GLY A 106 -13.86 -17.13 12.78
N GLY A 107 -13.93 -16.12 13.66
CA GLY A 107 -14.19 -16.29 15.08
C GLY A 107 -12.97 -16.53 15.97
N ILE A 108 -11.76 -16.49 15.41
CA ILE A 108 -10.51 -16.71 16.17
C ILE A 108 -10.02 -15.46 16.89
N ALA A 109 -10.09 -14.31 16.23
CA ALA A 109 -9.76 -13.00 16.77
C ALA A 109 -10.51 -11.93 15.98
N ASP A 110 -10.38 -10.69 16.42
CA ASP A 110 -10.95 -9.49 15.83
C ASP A 110 -9.98 -8.31 15.95
N GLU A 111 -10.37 -7.14 15.43
CA GLU A 111 -9.57 -5.91 15.51
C GLU A 111 -9.17 -5.54 16.95
N LYS A 112 -10.05 -5.80 17.94
CA LYS A 112 -9.81 -5.44 19.34
C LYS A 112 -8.76 -6.33 19.98
N THR A 113 -8.81 -7.63 19.68
CA THR A 113 -7.93 -8.65 20.26
C THR A 113 -6.61 -8.79 19.51
N ALA A 114 -6.56 -8.40 18.24
CA ALA A 114 -5.37 -8.41 17.41
C ALA A 114 -5.26 -7.16 16.51
N PRO A 115 -4.95 -5.99 17.11
CA PRO A 115 -4.78 -4.77 16.34
C PRO A 115 -3.58 -4.85 15.39
N GLY A 116 -3.64 -4.12 14.28
CA GLY A 116 -2.59 -4.11 13.26
C GLY A 116 -2.69 -5.24 12.23
N ILE A 117 -3.76 -6.03 12.27
CA ILE A 117 -4.11 -7.01 11.23
C ILE A 117 -5.27 -6.45 10.39
N LEU A 118 -5.17 -6.59 9.07
CA LEU A 118 -6.18 -6.21 8.10
C LEU A 118 -6.66 -7.45 7.34
N SER A 119 -7.93 -7.46 6.93
CA SER A 119 -8.46 -8.50 6.04
C SER A 119 -8.32 -8.10 4.57
N LEU A 120 -7.95 -9.07 3.73
CA LEU A 120 -8.09 -8.99 2.28
C LEU A 120 -9.45 -9.54 1.82
N GLY A 121 -10.29 -9.97 2.75
CA GLY A 121 -11.64 -10.49 2.50
C GLY A 121 -11.83 -11.93 2.98
N GLY A 122 -13.09 -12.29 3.17
CA GLY A 122 -13.50 -13.69 3.25
C GLY A 122 -13.19 -14.37 1.92
N ILE A 123 -12.61 -15.57 1.94
CA ILE A 123 -12.09 -16.27 0.76
C ILE A 123 -12.80 -17.58 0.47
N PHE A 124 -13.31 -18.31 1.47
CA PHE A 124 -14.16 -19.48 1.23
C PHE A 124 -14.92 -19.87 2.51
N LEU A 125 -15.85 -20.82 2.37
CA LEU A 125 -16.65 -21.36 3.47
C LEU A 125 -16.05 -22.65 4.02
N GLU A 126 -16.01 -22.76 5.35
CA GLU A 126 -15.63 -23.95 6.10
C GLU A 126 -16.84 -24.48 6.87
N PRO A 127 -17.64 -25.39 6.26
CA PRO A 127 -18.75 -26.02 6.94
C PRO A 127 -18.32 -26.70 8.25
N VAL A 128 -19.17 -26.57 9.26
CA VAL A 128 -19.09 -27.26 10.54
C VAL A 128 -19.82 -28.59 10.39
N TRP A 129 -19.04 -29.63 10.15
CA TRP A 129 -19.49 -31.01 10.07
C TRP A 129 -19.65 -31.57 11.48
N ILE A 130 -20.82 -32.13 11.76
CA ILE A 130 -21.08 -32.83 13.02
C ILE A 130 -21.54 -34.24 12.66
N PHE A 131 -20.60 -35.17 12.66
CA PHE A 131 -20.86 -36.57 12.36
C PHE A 131 -21.19 -37.33 13.63
N HIS A 132 -22.12 -38.27 13.51
CA HIS A 132 -22.47 -39.24 14.54
C HIS A 132 -22.64 -40.62 13.89
N ARG A 133 -22.80 -41.68 14.69
CA ARG A 133 -23.17 -42.99 14.14
C ARG A 133 -24.59 -42.98 13.58
N SER A 134 -24.82 -43.73 12.51
CA SER A 134 -26.15 -43.92 11.91
C SER A 134 -27.15 -44.49 12.91
N GLY A 135 -28.44 -44.17 12.74
CA GLY A 135 -29.52 -44.63 13.62
C GLY A 135 -29.88 -43.67 14.77
N GLU A 136 -29.06 -42.64 15.00
CA GLU A 136 -29.40 -41.53 15.90
C GLU A 136 -29.92 -40.33 15.10
N THR A 137 -30.90 -39.59 15.63
CA THR A 137 -31.33 -38.30 15.07
C THR A 137 -30.95 -37.18 16.03
N ILE A 138 -29.88 -36.47 15.69
CA ILE A 138 -29.38 -35.32 16.44
C ILE A 138 -29.67 -34.07 15.60
N VAL A 139 -30.30 -33.05 16.20
CA VAL A 139 -30.71 -31.82 15.48
C VAL A 139 -30.43 -30.52 16.26
N ARG A 140 -30.10 -30.62 17.55
CA ARG A 140 -29.71 -29.50 18.43
C ARG A 140 -28.45 -29.81 19.22
N LEU A 141 -27.59 -28.81 19.43
CA LEU A 141 -26.34 -28.96 20.19
C LEU A 141 -26.59 -29.48 21.61
N ALA A 142 -27.65 -29.04 22.28
CA ALA A 142 -28.00 -29.48 23.64
C ALA A 142 -28.18 -31.01 23.78
N GLN A 143 -28.48 -31.74 22.69
CA GLN A 143 -28.60 -33.21 22.69
C GLN A 143 -27.24 -33.92 22.82
N LEU A 144 -26.13 -33.19 22.71
CA LEU A 144 -24.78 -33.70 22.88
C LEU A 144 -24.36 -33.81 24.36
N LYS A 145 -25.22 -33.40 25.31
CA LYS A 145 -24.95 -33.51 26.74
C LYS A 145 -24.69 -34.96 27.15
N GLY A 146 -23.58 -35.19 27.86
CA GLY A 146 -23.18 -36.52 28.34
C GLY A 146 -22.53 -37.42 27.29
N ARG A 147 -22.25 -36.90 26.08
CA ARG A 147 -21.60 -37.66 25.00
C ARG A 147 -20.08 -37.48 25.03
N ARG A 148 -19.37 -38.40 24.37
CA ARG A 148 -17.93 -38.28 24.07
C ARG A 148 -17.77 -37.58 22.73
N ILE A 149 -17.26 -36.36 22.73
CA ILE A 149 -17.24 -35.46 21.58
C ILE A 149 -15.80 -35.24 21.14
N ALA A 150 -15.45 -35.61 19.91
CA ALA A 150 -14.18 -35.24 19.30
C ALA A 150 -14.23 -33.78 18.82
N ILE A 151 -13.44 -32.91 19.45
CA ILE A 151 -13.49 -31.45 19.25
C ILE A 151 -12.21 -30.88 18.61
N GLY A 152 -11.23 -31.73 18.32
CA GLY A 152 -9.94 -31.34 17.77
C GLY A 152 -8.85 -31.02 18.81
N PRO A 153 -7.59 -31.02 18.36
CA PRO A 153 -6.42 -30.82 19.22
C PRO A 153 -6.34 -29.37 19.71
N GLU A 154 -5.56 -29.17 20.76
CA GLU A 154 -5.28 -27.84 21.30
C GLU A 154 -4.65 -26.91 20.25
N GLY A 155 -5.03 -25.63 20.27
CA GLY A 155 -4.58 -24.63 19.30
C GLY A 155 -5.23 -24.72 17.91
N SER A 156 -6.09 -25.71 17.62
CA SER A 156 -6.78 -25.79 16.33
C SER A 156 -7.97 -24.82 16.24
N GLY A 157 -8.25 -24.31 15.03
CA GLY A 157 -9.42 -23.47 14.76
C GLY A 157 -10.75 -24.20 14.95
N THR A 158 -10.79 -25.50 14.63
CA THR A 158 -11.92 -26.38 14.96
C THR A 158 -12.21 -26.37 16.46
N ARG A 159 -11.21 -26.61 17.30
CA ARG A 159 -11.41 -26.63 18.77
C ARG A 159 -11.93 -25.30 19.29
N ALA A 160 -11.36 -24.19 18.85
CA ALA A 160 -11.81 -22.85 19.26
C ALA A 160 -13.29 -22.62 18.93
N LEU A 161 -13.70 -22.94 17.70
CA LEU A 161 -15.10 -22.79 17.28
C LEU A 161 -16.04 -23.73 18.04
N VAL A 162 -15.65 -25.00 18.18
CA VAL A 162 -16.49 -26.02 18.84
C VAL A 162 -16.67 -25.68 20.31
N LEU A 163 -15.64 -25.23 21.02
CA LEU A 163 -15.77 -24.76 22.40
C LEU A 163 -16.71 -23.55 22.51
N ALA A 164 -16.68 -22.61 21.56
CA ALA A 164 -17.62 -21.49 21.53
C ALA A 164 -19.07 -21.94 21.30
N LEU A 165 -19.30 -22.90 20.41
CA LEU A 165 -20.62 -23.47 20.14
C LEU A 165 -21.16 -24.26 21.34
N LEU A 166 -20.34 -25.13 21.93
CA LEU A 166 -20.69 -25.88 23.14
C LEU A 166 -20.96 -24.92 24.31
N SER A 167 -20.27 -23.78 24.36
CA SER A 167 -20.52 -22.71 25.33
C SER A 167 -21.91 -22.12 25.28
N ALA A 168 -22.32 -21.71 24.09
CA ALA A 168 -23.66 -21.16 23.89
C ALA A 168 -24.74 -22.20 24.24
N ALA A 169 -24.44 -23.49 24.10
CA ALA A 169 -25.32 -24.59 24.49
C ALA A 169 -25.19 -25.04 25.96
N GLN A 170 -24.35 -24.36 26.77
CA GLN A 170 -24.07 -24.71 28.17
C GLN A 170 -23.51 -26.14 28.35
N LEU A 171 -22.70 -26.59 27.40
CA LEU A 171 -22.06 -27.92 27.38
C LEU A 171 -20.61 -27.86 27.87
N HIS A 172 -20.40 -27.17 29.00
CA HIS A 172 -19.10 -26.96 29.63
C HIS A 172 -18.98 -27.76 30.92
N GLY A 173 -18.42 -28.96 30.84
CA GLY A 173 -18.27 -29.83 32.02
C GLY A 173 -19.55 -30.56 32.42
N GLY A 174 -19.37 -31.53 33.33
CA GLY A 174 -20.34 -32.59 33.62
C GLY A 174 -19.91 -33.92 32.99
N ASN A 175 -20.87 -34.78 32.63
CA ASN A 175 -20.60 -36.11 32.02
C ASN A 175 -20.20 -36.04 30.53
N THR A 176 -20.12 -34.85 29.93
CA THR A 176 -19.71 -34.68 28.54
C THR A 176 -18.18 -34.74 28.46
N GLU A 177 -17.64 -35.71 27.74
CA GLU A 177 -16.19 -35.88 27.58
C GLU A 177 -15.73 -35.23 26.28
N LEU A 178 -14.71 -34.37 26.34
CA LEU A 178 -14.18 -33.66 25.18
C LEU A 178 -12.85 -34.27 24.74
N LEU A 179 -12.87 -35.01 23.65
CA LEU A 179 -11.71 -35.72 23.12
C LEU A 179 -10.88 -34.80 22.20
N PRO A 180 -9.56 -34.71 22.37
CA PRO A 180 -8.67 -33.89 21.53
C PRO A 180 -8.35 -34.58 20.18
N LEU A 181 -9.34 -35.24 19.58
CA LEU A 181 -9.21 -35.97 18.33
C LEU A 181 -9.74 -35.14 17.16
N THR A 182 -9.11 -35.28 15.99
CA THR A 182 -9.59 -34.72 14.72
C THR A 182 -9.27 -35.66 13.57
N GLY A 183 -9.71 -35.31 12.37
CA GLY A 183 -9.31 -36.00 11.15
C GLY A 183 -9.66 -37.50 11.16
N ALA A 184 -8.75 -38.31 10.63
CA ALA A 184 -8.90 -39.77 10.60
C ALA A 184 -9.03 -40.38 12.01
N ALA A 185 -8.29 -39.88 13.00
CA ALA A 185 -8.35 -40.40 14.36
C ALA A 185 -9.73 -40.22 15.01
N ALA A 186 -10.39 -39.08 14.77
CA ALA A 186 -11.74 -38.85 15.25
C ALA A 186 -12.80 -39.68 14.48
N ARG A 187 -12.62 -39.88 13.16
CA ARG A 187 -13.44 -40.82 12.38
C ARG A 187 -13.33 -42.24 12.94
N ASP A 188 -12.11 -42.70 13.18
CA ASP A 188 -11.86 -44.06 13.66
C ASP A 188 -12.43 -44.27 15.08
N ALA A 189 -12.32 -43.26 15.94
CA ALA A 189 -12.95 -43.27 17.25
C ALA A 189 -14.49 -43.31 17.17
N LEU A 190 -15.08 -42.59 16.22
CA LEU A 190 -16.53 -42.60 15.99
C LEU A 190 -17.03 -43.99 15.55
N LEU A 191 -16.30 -44.62 14.62
CA LEU A 191 -16.58 -45.97 14.11
C LEU A 191 -16.34 -47.06 15.17
N ALA A 192 -15.32 -46.92 16.00
CA ALA A 192 -15.02 -47.83 17.09
C ALA A 192 -15.95 -47.67 18.31
N GLY A 193 -16.80 -46.65 18.32
CA GLY A 193 -17.67 -46.36 19.45
C GLY A 193 -16.93 -45.82 20.68
N THR A 194 -15.70 -45.33 20.51
CA THR A 194 -14.94 -44.63 21.58
C THR A 194 -15.20 -43.12 21.58
N ALA A 195 -15.70 -42.57 20.48
CA ALA A 195 -16.34 -41.26 20.41
C ALA A 195 -17.81 -41.43 19.96
N ASP A 196 -18.72 -40.55 20.40
CA ASP A 196 -20.12 -40.56 20.01
C ASP A 196 -20.44 -39.56 18.90
N VAL A 197 -19.72 -38.43 18.92
CA VAL A 197 -19.86 -37.35 17.94
C VAL A 197 -18.49 -36.80 17.58
N MET A 198 -18.30 -36.44 16.31
CA MET A 198 -17.11 -35.76 15.82
C MET A 198 -17.49 -34.43 15.19
N PHE A 199 -16.80 -33.37 15.63
CA PHE A 199 -16.77 -32.11 14.91
C PHE A 199 -15.63 -32.08 13.90
N GLY A 200 -15.90 -31.53 12.72
CA GLY A 200 -14.91 -31.17 11.72
C GLY A 200 -15.23 -29.80 11.13
N VAL A 201 -14.21 -28.96 10.96
CA VAL A 201 -14.36 -27.68 10.24
C VAL A 201 -13.42 -27.75 9.06
N ALA A 202 -13.98 -27.97 7.87
CA ALA A 202 -13.22 -28.26 6.67
C ALA A 202 -14.06 -28.03 5.41
N ALA A 203 -13.38 -27.77 4.30
CA ALA A 203 -14.01 -27.73 2.98
C ALA A 203 -14.66 -29.08 2.63
N ALA A 204 -15.77 -29.03 1.91
CA ALA A 204 -16.58 -30.21 1.56
C ALA A 204 -15.81 -31.22 0.73
N GLU A 205 -14.93 -30.72 -0.12
CA GLU A 205 -14.16 -31.45 -1.13
C GLU A 205 -12.99 -32.23 -0.51
N THR A 206 -12.71 -32.04 0.78
CA THR A 206 -11.61 -32.75 1.43
C THR A 206 -11.86 -34.26 1.41
N PRO A 207 -10.83 -35.10 1.12
CA PRO A 207 -11.00 -36.55 1.00
C PRO A 207 -11.64 -37.21 2.24
N LEU A 208 -11.35 -36.68 3.43
CA LEU A 208 -11.94 -37.18 4.67
C LEU A 208 -13.46 -36.97 4.71
N ILE A 209 -13.94 -35.76 4.41
CA ILE A 209 -15.36 -35.43 4.41
C ILE A 209 -16.10 -36.23 3.33
N GLN A 210 -15.51 -36.33 2.13
CA GLN A 210 -16.05 -37.14 1.04
C GLN A 210 -16.21 -38.62 1.41
N ALA A 211 -15.23 -39.19 2.13
CA ALA A 211 -15.30 -40.57 2.60
C ALA A 211 -16.36 -40.75 3.70
N MET A 212 -16.45 -39.80 4.65
CA MET A 212 -17.42 -39.88 5.75
C MET A 212 -18.87 -39.69 5.28
N LEU A 213 -19.12 -38.81 4.31
CA LEU A 213 -20.47 -38.62 3.74
C LEU A 213 -20.98 -39.86 3.00
N ARG A 214 -20.09 -40.73 2.52
CA ARG A 214 -20.43 -41.97 1.81
C ARG A 214 -20.42 -43.21 2.70
N ASP A 215 -20.04 -43.10 3.97
CA ASP A 215 -20.05 -44.24 4.89
C ASP A 215 -21.46 -44.42 5.48
N PRO A 216 -22.19 -45.51 5.18
CA PRO A 216 -23.56 -45.72 5.64
C PRO A 216 -23.67 -45.89 7.16
N ARG A 217 -22.55 -46.12 7.86
CA ARG A 217 -22.51 -46.22 9.33
C ARG A 217 -22.49 -44.86 10.01
N LEU A 218 -22.38 -43.78 9.24
CA LEU A 218 -22.28 -42.42 9.74
C LEU A 218 -23.51 -41.62 9.31
N GLY A 219 -23.98 -40.76 10.21
CA GLY A 219 -24.98 -39.73 9.95
C GLY A 219 -24.38 -38.35 10.13
N ILE A 220 -25.00 -37.36 9.48
CA ILE A 220 -24.68 -35.94 9.64
C ILE A 220 -25.83 -35.23 10.36
N MET A 221 -25.49 -34.44 11.37
CA MET A 221 -26.45 -33.65 12.12
C MET A 221 -26.99 -32.50 11.26
N SER A 222 -28.29 -32.45 11.03
CA SER A 222 -28.96 -31.28 10.43
C SER A 222 -29.36 -30.28 11.53
N MET A 223 -28.82 -29.06 11.46
CA MET A 223 -28.92 -28.08 12.54
C MET A 223 -30.19 -27.23 12.42
N THR A 224 -31.20 -27.57 13.21
CA THR A 224 -32.47 -26.81 13.27
C THR A 224 -32.31 -25.39 13.81
N GLN A 225 -31.26 -25.15 14.61
CA GLN A 225 -30.97 -23.85 15.23
C GLN A 225 -29.87 -23.06 14.50
N ALA A 226 -29.54 -23.41 13.25
CA ALA A 226 -28.48 -22.73 12.50
C ALA A 226 -28.70 -21.20 12.43
N ASP A 227 -29.93 -20.74 12.13
CA ASP A 227 -30.25 -19.30 12.04
C ASP A 227 -30.16 -18.55 13.38
N ALA A 228 -30.27 -19.25 14.51
CA ALA A 228 -30.05 -18.64 15.82
C ALA A 228 -28.55 -18.48 16.08
N LEU A 229 -27.76 -19.51 15.74
CA LEU A 229 -26.32 -19.53 15.95
C LEU A 229 -25.60 -18.49 15.08
N THR A 230 -26.02 -18.26 13.82
CA THR A 230 -25.41 -17.22 12.97
C THR A 230 -25.65 -15.80 13.50
N ARG A 231 -26.73 -15.58 14.27
CA ARG A 231 -26.99 -14.28 14.94
C ARG A 231 -26.14 -14.09 16.19
N LEU A 232 -25.81 -15.18 16.89
CA LEU A 232 -24.93 -15.16 18.06
C LEU A 232 -23.45 -15.10 17.68
N PHE A 233 -23.11 -15.66 16.51
CA PHE A 233 -21.76 -15.77 15.99
C PHE A 233 -21.69 -15.16 14.58
N PRO A 234 -21.44 -13.83 14.46
CA PRO A 234 -21.50 -13.12 13.18
C PRO A 234 -20.51 -13.60 12.11
N TYR A 235 -19.50 -14.37 12.50
CA TYR A 235 -18.52 -15.01 11.61
C TYR A 235 -19.01 -16.35 11.03
N LEU A 236 -20.20 -16.82 11.43
CA LEU A 236 -20.86 -18.00 10.89
C LEU A 236 -21.96 -17.61 9.92
N THR A 237 -22.10 -18.38 8.85
CA THR A 237 -23.24 -18.33 7.95
C THR A 237 -23.96 -19.67 7.91
N LYS A 238 -25.24 -19.66 7.56
CA LYS A 238 -26.01 -20.89 7.33
C LYS A 238 -25.79 -21.33 5.89
N VAL A 239 -25.48 -22.61 5.71
CA VAL A 239 -25.42 -23.25 4.39
C VAL A 239 -26.30 -24.48 4.38
N VAL A 240 -26.73 -24.89 3.20
CA VAL A 240 -27.50 -26.12 3.00
C VAL A 240 -26.63 -27.04 2.14
N LEU A 241 -26.44 -28.28 2.58
CA LEU A 241 -25.95 -29.36 1.75
C LEU A 241 -27.17 -29.96 1.04
N PRO A 242 -27.37 -29.72 -0.27
CA PRO A 242 -28.58 -30.14 -0.95
C PRO A 242 -28.69 -31.66 -1.02
N GLN A 243 -29.91 -32.15 -1.02
CA GLN A 243 -30.22 -33.56 -1.28
C GLN A 243 -29.51 -34.06 -2.54
N GLY A 244 -28.88 -35.23 -2.46
CA GLY A 244 -28.21 -35.89 -3.59
C GLY A 244 -26.91 -35.26 -4.09
N VAL A 245 -26.43 -34.14 -3.51
CA VAL A 245 -25.26 -33.41 -4.05
C VAL A 245 -23.95 -34.21 -3.99
N VAL A 246 -23.83 -35.16 -3.05
CA VAL A 246 -22.62 -35.99 -2.87
C VAL A 246 -22.63 -37.16 -3.85
N ASP A 247 -23.81 -37.74 -4.06
CA ASP A 247 -24.07 -38.86 -4.96
C ASP A 247 -25.54 -38.84 -5.37
N LEU A 248 -25.82 -38.52 -6.64
CA LEU A 248 -27.17 -38.43 -7.16
C LEU A 248 -27.82 -39.80 -7.37
N GLU A 249 -27.02 -40.83 -7.66
CA GLU A 249 -27.53 -42.19 -7.88
C GLU A 249 -28.03 -42.78 -6.56
N ASN A 250 -27.23 -42.63 -5.50
CA ASN A 250 -27.57 -43.11 -4.17
C ASN A 250 -28.34 -42.10 -3.32
N ASN A 251 -28.68 -40.94 -3.88
CA ASN A 251 -29.36 -39.82 -3.21
C ASN A 251 -28.71 -39.45 -1.86
N ILE A 252 -27.41 -39.11 -1.88
CA ILE A 252 -26.63 -38.73 -0.70
C ILE A 252 -26.38 -37.21 -0.71
N PRO A 253 -26.73 -36.47 0.36
CA PRO A 253 -27.57 -36.89 1.49
C PRO A 253 -29.02 -37.15 1.05
N ALA A 254 -29.76 -37.96 1.83
CA ALA A 254 -31.14 -38.35 1.52
C ALA A 254 -32.15 -37.19 1.56
N SER A 255 -31.79 -36.11 2.23
CA SER A 255 -32.55 -34.85 2.32
C SER A 255 -31.59 -33.69 2.50
N ASP A 256 -32.07 -32.46 2.32
CA ASP A 256 -31.30 -31.26 2.63
C ASP A 256 -30.79 -31.27 4.08
N VAL A 257 -29.50 -30.96 4.26
CA VAL A 257 -28.87 -30.85 5.58
C VAL A 257 -28.51 -29.41 5.85
N ALA A 258 -29.11 -28.81 6.87
CA ALA A 258 -28.78 -27.47 7.31
C ALA A 258 -27.49 -27.50 8.14
N LEU A 259 -26.48 -26.77 7.70
CA LEU A 259 -25.18 -26.66 8.34
C LEU A 259 -24.87 -25.20 8.67
N MET A 260 -23.90 -25.00 9.55
CA MET A 260 -23.20 -23.71 9.66
C MET A 260 -21.88 -23.79 8.92
N ALA A 261 -21.38 -22.67 8.43
CA ALA A 261 -20.04 -22.55 7.91
C ALA A 261 -19.35 -21.32 8.47
N ALA A 262 -18.09 -21.47 8.89
CA ALA A 262 -17.24 -20.33 9.18
C ALA A 262 -16.74 -19.74 7.86
N VAL A 263 -16.68 -18.41 7.78
CA VAL A 263 -16.00 -17.75 6.66
C VAL A 263 -14.50 -17.72 6.98
N ALA A 264 -13.70 -18.37 6.15
CA ALA A 264 -12.25 -18.24 6.20
C ALA A 264 -11.84 -16.93 5.54
N SER A 265 -10.87 -16.22 6.11
CA SER A 265 -10.36 -14.95 5.61
C SER A 265 -8.88 -15.03 5.28
N LEU A 266 -8.46 -14.26 4.28
CA LEU A 266 -7.05 -13.98 4.02
C LEU A 266 -6.69 -12.70 4.76
N VAL A 267 -5.87 -12.80 5.80
CA VAL A 267 -5.48 -11.66 6.64
C VAL A 267 -4.01 -11.33 6.45
N VAL A 268 -3.67 -10.06 6.61
CA VAL A 268 -2.32 -9.53 6.45
C VAL A 268 -1.98 -8.56 7.58
N ARG A 269 -0.70 -8.33 7.82
CA ARG A 269 -0.27 -7.22 8.67
C ARG A 269 -0.51 -5.87 7.97
N ASN A 270 -0.80 -4.84 8.76
CA ASN A 270 -1.04 -3.49 8.26
C ASN A 270 0.20 -2.81 7.63
N ASP A 271 1.40 -3.35 7.88
CA ASP A 271 2.67 -2.89 7.30
C ASP A 271 3.02 -3.61 5.99
N LEU A 272 2.14 -4.49 5.48
CA LEU A 272 2.33 -5.12 4.18
C LEU A 272 2.19 -4.08 3.06
N HIS A 273 3.17 -4.06 2.15
CA HIS A 273 3.20 -3.11 1.04
C HIS A 273 1.94 -3.25 0.12
N PRO A 274 1.26 -2.15 -0.26
CA PRO A 274 0.03 -2.12 -1.07
C PRO A 274 0.10 -2.91 -2.38
N ALA A 275 1.27 -2.90 -3.02
CA ALA A 275 1.50 -3.66 -4.23
C ALA A 275 1.40 -5.19 -4.00
N LEU A 276 1.90 -5.69 -2.86
CA LEU A 276 1.77 -7.10 -2.48
C LEU A 276 0.33 -7.44 -2.07
N VAL A 277 -0.37 -6.51 -1.40
CA VAL A 277 -1.80 -6.65 -1.10
C VAL A 277 -2.61 -6.86 -2.37
N SER A 278 -2.37 -6.04 -3.40
CA SER A 278 -3.08 -6.14 -4.68
C SER A 278 -2.82 -7.48 -5.37
N GLN A 279 -1.56 -7.95 -5.34
CA GLN A 279 -1.18 -9.24 -5.93
C GLN A 279 -1.78 -10.43 -5.17
N LEU A 280 -1.84 -10.36 -3.83
CA LEU A 280 -2.53 -11.35 -3.01
C LEU A 280 -4.04 -11.37 -3.25
N ALA A 281 -4.68 -10.20 -3.34
CA ALA A 281 -6.10 -10.09 -3.64
C ALA A 281 -6.42 -10.67 -5.03
N GLN A 282 -5.56 -10.44 -6.02
CA GLN A 282 -5.66 -11.07 -7.33
C GLN A 282 -5.51 -12.59 -7.26
N ALA A 283 -4.49 -13.09 -6.56
CA ALA A 283 -4.29 -14.53 -6.38
C ALA A 283 -5.47 -15.19 -5.64
N ALA A 284 -6.07 -14.48 -4.67
CA ALA A 284 -7.26 -14.92 -3.97
C ALA A 284 -8.48 -14.98 -4.90
N ALA A 285 -8.67 -13.96 -5.76
CA ALA A 285 -9.72 -13.94 -6.78
C ALA A 285 -9.60 -15.11 -7.77
N GLU A 286 -8.39 -15.40 -8.25
CA GLU A 286 -8.14 -16.52 -9.15
C GLU A 286 -8.41 -17.88 -8.49
N ALA A 287 -8.06 -18.05 -7.21
CA ALA A 287 -8.22 -19.32 -6.52
C ALA A 287 -9.66 -19.59 -6.04
N HIS A 288 -10.41 -18.53 -5.71
CA HIS A 288 -11.70 -18.66 -5.02
C HIS A 288 -12.92 -18.19 -5.83
N GLY A 289 -12.71 -17.63 -7.03
CA GLY A 289 -13.78 -17.17 -7.90
C GLY A 289 -14.68 -18.27 -8.49
N GLY A 290 -14.30 -19.54 -8.34
CA GLY A 290 -15.06 -20.69 -8.82
C GLY A 290 -16.29 -21.02 -7.98
N ALA A 291 -17.22 -21.79 -8.56
CA ALA A 291 -18.36 -22.36 -7.84
C ALA A 291 -17.97 -23.67 -7.14
N ASN A 292 -18.65 -23.98 -6.04
CA ASN A 292 -18.61 -25.28 -5.37
C ASN A 292 -19.98 -25.60 -4.71
N TRP A 293 -20.05 -26.62 -3.85
CA TRP A 293 -21.32 -27.03 -3.23
C TRP A 293 -21.98 -25.97 -2.35
N PHE A 294 -21.19 -25.06 -1.77
CA PHE A 294 -21.64 -24.06 -0.82
C PHE A 294 -21.49 -22.62 -1.29
N GLN A 295 -20.85 -22.40 -2.45
CA GLN A 295 -20.62 -21.08 -2.99
C GLN A 295 -20.88 -21.00 -4.50
N ARG A 296 -21.40 -19.85 -4.94
CA ARG A 296 -21.62 -19.55 -6.36
C ARG A 296 -20.34 -18.97 -6.99
N ALA A 297 -20.22 -19.09 -8.30
CA ALA A 297 -19.15 -18.43 -9.05
C ALA A 297 -19.17 -16.92 -8.80
N GLY A 298 -17.99 -16.34 -8.55
CA GLY A 298 -17.81 -14.93 -8.23
C GLY A 298 -18.29 -14.49 -6.84
N GLN A 299 -18.74 -15.40 -5.98
CA GLN A 299 -19.13 -15.06 -4.61
C GLN A 299 -17.93 -14.70 -3.73
N PHE A 300 -16.78 -15.34 -3.96
CA PHE A 300 -15.55 -15.13 -3.22
C PHE A 300 -14.41 -14.67 -4.15
N PRO A 301 -13.43 -13.91 -3.62
CA PRO A 301 -13.37 -13.30 -2.29
C PRO A 301 -14.46 -12.25 -2.06
N MET A 302 -14.98 -12.21 -0.84
CA MET A 302 -15.91 -11.16 -0.41
C MET A 302 -15.11 -9.94 0.06
N ALA A 303 -15.47 -8.75 -0.42
CA ALA A 303 -14.88 -7.48 -0.01
C ALA A 303 -15.35 -7.02 1.40
N SER A 304 -15.60 -7.96 2.30
CA SER A 304 -16.09 -7.76 3.65
C SER A 304 -15.57 -8.86 4.58
N ASP A 305 -15.37 -8.50 5.84
CA ASP A 305 -14.94 -9.40 6.90
C ASP A 305 -15.64 -8.98 8.20
N SER A 306 -16.13 -9.94 8.99
CA SER A 306 -16.85 -9.68 10.23
C SER A 306 -15.93 -9.41 11.43
N ALA A 307 -14.66 -9.81 11.34
CA ALA A 307 -13.70 -9.82 12.43
C ALA A 307 -12.66 -8.70 12.31
N PHE A 308 -12.14 -8.46 11.10
CA PHE A 308 -11.05 -7.49 10.88
C PHE A 308 -11.46 -6.38 9.90
N PRO A 309 -10.92 -5.16 10.07
CA PRO A 309 -11.10 -4.11 9.08
C PRO A 309 -10.48 -4.52 7.74
N MET A 310 -11.17 -4.19 6.65
CA MET A 310 -10.67 -4.46 5.31
C MET A 310 -9.48 -3.57 4.97
N SER A 311 -8.49 -4.13 4.28
CA SER A 311 -7.41 -3.34 3.69
C SER A 311 -7.96 -2.36 2.65
N PRO A 312 -7.63 -1.06 2.71
CA PRO A 312 -8.05 -0.08 1.71
C PRO A 312 -7.65 -0.46 0.29
N ASP A 313 -6.52 -1.15 0.15
CA ASP A 313 -5.99 -1.57 -1.14
C ASP A 313 -6.74 -2.78 -1.70
N ALA A 314 -7.15 -3.71 -0.84
CA ALA A 314 -8.02 -4.82 -1.23
C ALA A 314 -9.41 -4.32 -1.66
N VAL A 315 -10.00 -3.40 -0.91
CA VAL A 315 -11.29 -2.78 -1.27
C VAL A 315 -11.20 -2.08 -2.62
N ARG A 316 -10.10 -1.35 -2.88
CA ARG A 316 -9.86 -0.69 -4.16
C ARG A 316 -9.70 -1.70 -5.30
N PHE A 317 -8.96 -2.79 -5.05
CA PHE A 317 -8.80 -3.88 -6.02
C PHE A 317 -10.14 -4.51 -6.39
N TYR A 318 -11.00 -4.86 -5.43
CA TYR A 318 -12.29 -5.47 -5.74
C TYR A 318 -13.27 -4.50 -6.44
N ARG A 319 -13.15 -3.19 -6.19
CA ARG A 319 -13.99 -2.19 -6.87
C ARG A 319 -13.52 -1.85 -8.29
N SER A 320 -12.21 -1.73 -8.49
CA SER A 320 -11.63 -1.13 -9.71
C SER A 320 -10.71 -2.07 -10.48
N GLY A 321 -10.48 -3.28 -9.99
CA GLY A 321 -9.47 -4.20 -10.51
C GLY A 321 -8.03 -3.74 -10.20
N PRO A 322 -7.04 -4.37 -10.84
CA PRO A 322 -5.64 -4.01 -10.66
C PRO A 322 -5.35 -2.56 -11.11
N PRO A 323 -4.33 -1.90 -10.52
CA PRO A 323 -3.90 -0.56 -10.89
C PRO A 323 -3.64 -0.42 -12.40
N PHE A 324 -3.87 0.78 -12.95
CA PHE A 324 -3.83 1.02 -14.41
C PHE A 324 -2.54 0.49 -15.06
N LEU A 325 -1.38 0.76 -14.46
CA LEU A 325 -0.09 0.33 -15.01
C LEU A 325 0.09 -1.18 -14.95
N GLN A 326 -0.44 -1.86 -13.92
CA GLN A 326 -0.40 -3.32 -13.80
C GLN A 326 -1.27 -4.05 -14.83
N ARG A 327 -2.18 -3.34 -15.52
CA ARG A 327 -2.99 -3.92 -16.60
C ARG A 327 -2.20 -4.12 -17.90
N TYR A 328 -1.16 -3.33 -18.12
CA TYR A 328 -0.38 -3.32 -19.36
C TYR A 328 1.09 -3.69 -19.17
N LEU A 329 1.61 -3.57 -17.94
CA LEU A 329 3.01 -3.78 -17.63
C LEU A 329 3.19 -4.88 -16.57
N PRO A 330 4.27 -5.68 -16.65
CA PRO A 330 4.67 -6.59 -15.58
C PRO A 330 4.79 -5.85 -14.24
N PHE A 331 4.46 -6.56 -13.15
CA PHE A 331 4.43 -6.02 -11.78
C PHE A 331 5.64 -5.14 -11.42
N TRP A 332 6.85 -5.60 -11.73
CA TRP A 332 8.08 -4.88 -11.38
C TRP A 332 8.24 -3.56 -12.15
N ILE A 333 7.84 -3.51 -13.42
CA ILE A 333 7.87 -2.28 -14.24
C ILE A 333 6.78 -1.34 -13.75
N ALA A 334 5.55 -1.84 -13.55
CA ALA A 334 4.43 -1.05 -13.08
C ALA A 334 4.76 -0.35 -11.75
N ASN A 335 5.28 -1.11 -10.77
CA ASN A 335 5.67 -0.55 -9.47
C ASN A 335 6.86 0.43 -9.59
N LEU A 336 7.82 0.18 -10.48
CA LEU A 336 8.93 1.12 -10.72
C LEU A 336 8.42 2.45 -11.31
N VAL A 337 7.52 2.39 -12.29
CA VAL A 337 6.95 3.57 -12.94
C VAL A 337 6.03 4.34 -12.00
N GLU A 338 5.17 3.67 -11.23
CA GLU A 338 4.32 4.33 -10.22
C GLU A 338 5.17 5.10 -9.21
N ARG A 339 6.26 4.51 -8.73
CA ARG A 339 7.21 5.18 -7.82
C ARG A 339 7.92 6.34 -8.48
N ALA A 340 8.41 6.13 -9.71
CA ALA A 340 9.10 7.17 -10.45
C ALA A 340 8.17 8.36 -10.71
N ALA A 341 6.89 8.12 -11.04
CA ALA A 341 5.91 9.17 -11.27
C ALA A 341 5.70 10.06 -10.03
N VAL A 342 5.63 9.48 -8.82
CA VAL A 342 5.49 10.24 -7.56
C VAL A 342 6.67 11.19 -7.34
N LEU A 343 7.88 10.84 -7.78
CA LEU A 343 9.07 11.70 -7.72
C LEU A 343 9.16 12.68 -8.88
N LEU A 344 8.91 12.19 -10.09
CA LEU A 344 9.08 12.94 -11.33
C LEU A 344 8.01 14.02 -11.50
N VAL A 345 6.75 13.77 -11.12
CA VAL A 345 5.66 14.76 -11.30
C VAL A 345 5.94 16.05 -10.51
N PRO A 346 6.27 16.02 -9.20
CA PRO A 346 6.69 17.23 -8.49
C PRO A 346 7.97 17.85 -9.07
N LEU A 347 8.96 17.03 -9.42
CA LEU A 347 10.21 17.52 -10.00
C LEU A 347 9.98 18.27 -11.31
N PHE A 348 9.15 17.73 -12.22
CA PHE A 348 8.76 18.38 -13.46
C PHE A 348 7.91 19.63 -13.21
N THR A 349 7.01 19.61 -12.24
CA THR A 349 6.20 20.77 -11.84
C THR A 349 7.08 21.97 -11.42
N ILE A 350 8.25 21.70 -10.84
CA ILE A 350 9.22 22.72 -10.42
C ILE A 350 10.23 23.04 -11.52
N ALA A 351 10.74 22.03 -12.22
CA ALA A 351 11.71 22.21 -13.29
C ALA A 351 11.12 23.02 -14.45
N PHE A 352 9.83 22.82 -14.77
CA PHE A 352 9.15 23.52 -15.87
C PHE A 352 9.19 25.06 -15.75
N PRO A 353 8.76 25.68 -14.62
CA PRO A 353 8.86 27.13 -14.47
C PRO A 353 10.31 27.62 -14.37
N ILE A 354 11.27 26.84 -13.86
CA ILE A 354 12.69 27.22 -13.88
C ILE A 354 13.22 27.25 -15.31
N LEU A 355 12.96 26.21 -16.09
CA LEU A 355 13.44 26.11 -17.46
C LEU A 355 12.84 27.22 -18.34
N ARG A 356 11.57 27.56 -18.10
CA ARG A 356 10.88 28.64 -18.82
C ARG A 356 11.27 30.04 -18.32
N GLY A 357 11.40 30.24 -17.01
CA GLY A 357 11.66 31.54 -16.37
C GLY A 357 13.14 31.90 -16.26
N GLY A 358 14.03 30.91 -16.25
CA GLY A 358 15.48 31.07 -16.14
C GLY A 358 16.07 31.98 -17.22
N PRO A 359 15.76 31.76 -18.51
CA PRO A 359 16.20 32.67 -19.56
C PRO A 359 15.67 34.10 -19.36
N ALA A 360 14.41 34.28 -18.96
CA ALA A 360 13.84 35.61 -18.74
C ALA A 360 14.53 36.36 -17.57
N LEU A 361 14.78 35.67 -16.46
CA LEU A 361 15.50 36.21 -15.31
C LEU A 361 16.96 36.57 -15.65
N TYR A 362 17.64 35.70 -16.41
CA TYR A 362 18.99 35.95 -16.89
C TYR A 362 19.05 37.21 -17.78
N ARG A 363 18.11 37.34 -18.73
CA ARG A 363 17.97 38.53 -19.58
C ARG A 363 17.70 39.79 -18.74
N TRP A 364 16.80 39.72 -17.77
CA TRP A 364 16.48 40.85 -16.89
C TRP A 364 17.71 41.34 -16.11
N ASN A 365 18.54 40.41 -15.62
CA ASN A 365 19.74 40.77 -14.86
C ASN A 365 20.79 41.49 -15.74
N ILE A 366 21.00 41.04 -16.98
CA ILE A 366 21.91 41.70 -17.94
C ILE A 366 21.42 43.13 -18.24
N HIS A 367 20.15 43.30 -18.58
CA HIS A 367 19.59 44.64 -18.88
C HIS A 367 19.63 45.58 -17.68
N ARG A 368 19.41 45.08 -16.46
CA ARG A 368 19.53 45.89 -15.24
C ARG A 368 20.97 46.36 -15.03
N ARG A 369 21.96 45.47 -15.22
CA ARG A 369 23.38 45.85 -15.12
C ARG A 369 23.75 46.90 -16.17
N LEU A 370 23.39 46.69 -17.44
CA LEU A 370 23.67 47.67 -18.50
C LEU A 370 23.01 49.02 -18.24
N ARG A 371 21.73 49.05 -17.84
CA ARG A 371 21.01 50.30 -17.53
C ARG A 371 21.67 51.10 -16.40
N ASN A 372 22.22 50.44 -15.38
CA ASN A 372 22.91 51.13 -14.31
C ASN A 372 24.18 51.85 -14.79
N TRP A 373 24.92 51.25 -15.73
CA TRP A 373 26.09 51.88 -16.33
C TRP A 373 25.71 53.04 -17.25
N TYR A 374 24.68 52.87 -18.07
CA TYR A 374 24.11 53.97 -18.87
C TYR A 374 23.64 55.14 -17.98
N ALA A 375 22.95 54.86 -16.88
CA ALA A 375 22.48 55.89 -15.95
C ALA A 375 23.60 56.58 -15.15
N ARG A 376 24.78 55.94 -15.00
CA ARG A 376 25.98 56.59 -14.46
C ARG A 376 26.60 57.52 -15.48
N LEU A 377 26.73 57.07 -16.73
CA LEU A 377 27.27 57.86 -17.83
C LEU A 377 26.40 59.10 -18.11
N GLN A 378 25.07 58.96 -18.15
CA GLN A 378 24.15 60.09 -18.32
C GLN A 378 24.19 61.09 -17.16
N ARG A 379 24.41 60.63 -15.92
CA ARG A 379 24.59 61.55 -14.78
C ARG A 379 25.89 62.34 -14.86
N LEU A 380 26.95 61.70 -15.36
CA LEU A 380 28.21 62.38 -15.64
C LEU A 380 28.00 63.43 -16.74
N GLU A 381 27.32 63.08 -17.83
CA GLU A 381 26.99 64.02 -18.92
C GLU A 381 26.11 65.19 -18.46
N ALA A 382 25.03 64.93 -17.72
CA ALA A 382 24.15 65.99 -17.20
C ALA A 382 24.87 66.91 -16.20
N GLY A 383 25.87 66.39 -15.48
CA GLY A 383 26.74 67.16 -14.60
C GLY A 383 27.73 68.06 -15.36
N MET A 384 28.12 67.69 -16.58
CA MET A 384 29.00 68.52 -17.44
C MET A 384 28.30 69.82 -17.90
N PHE A 385 26.97 69.84 -18.01
CA PHE A 385 26.23 70.99 -18.52
C PHE A 385 25.86 72.05 -17.47
N LYS A 386 26.07 71.80 -16.17
CA LYS A 386 25.51 72.63 -15.08
C LYS A 386 26.52 73.40 -14.23
N MET A 387 27.83 73.25 -14.42
CA MET A 387 28.84 73.90 -13.58
C MET A 387 29.91 74.63 -14.41
N PRO A 388 30.48 75.73 -13.89
CA PRO A 388 31.53 76.50 -14.57
C PRO A 388 32.83 75.69 -14.67
N VAL A 389 33.56 75.92 -15.77
CA VAL A 389 34.73 75.14 -16.17
C VAL A 389 35.92 75.48 -15.27
N SER A 390 36.20 74.64 -14.28
CA SER A 390 37.42 74.68 -13.46
C SER A 390 38.28 73.45 -13.75
N SER A 391 39.59 73.63 -13.94
CA SER A 391 40.54 72.57 -14.29
C SER A 391 40.51 71.37 -13.33
N GLU A 392 40.34 71.64 -12.02
CA GLU A 392 40.28 70.61 -10.98
C GLU A 392 39.01 69.73 -11.10
N THR A 393 37.89 70.32 -11.55
CA THR A 393 36.64 69.57 -11.77
C THR A 393 36.67 68.72 -13.04
N LEU A 394 37.44 69.10 -14.06
CA LEU A 394 37.59 68.33 -15.31
C LEU A 394 38.45 67.08 -15.10
N ASP A 395 39.54 67.19 -14.33
CA ASP A 395 40.43 66.05 -14.05
C ASP A 395 39.74 65.01 -13.13
N ALA A 396 38.93 65.45 -12.17
CA ALA A 396 38.10 64.56 -11.35
C ALA A 396 37.08 63.78 -12.20
N ARG A 397 36.48 64.42 -13.21
CA ARG A 397 35.53 63.80 -14.14
C ARG A 397 36.18 62.83 -15.11
N ARG A 398 37.40 63.12 -15.56
CA ARG A 398 38.20 62.21 -16.39
C ARG A 398 38.54 60.93 -15.63
N LYS A 399 38.94 61.05 -14.36
CA LYS A 399 39.18 59.89 -13.48
C LYS A 399 37.92 59.03 -13.27
N GLU A 400 36.76 59.66 -13.12
CA GLU A 400 35.47 58.96 -13.02
C GLU A 400 35.10 58.25 -14.35
N LEU A 401 35.41 58.85 -15.50
CA LEU A 401 35.20 58.24 -16.81
C LEU A 401 36.13 57.04 -17.06
N ASP A 402 37.41 57.15 -16.68
CA ASP A 402 38.39 56.06 -16.80
C ASP A 402 38.03 54.88 -15.86
N GLU A 403 37.48 55.15 -14.67
CA GLU A 403 36.93 54.13 -13.78
C GLU A 403 35.70 53.41 -14.37
N ILE A 404 34.84 54.14 -15.09
CA ILE A 404 33.68 53.57 -15.79
C ILE A 404 34.15 52.70 -16.95
N GLU A 405 35.10 53.15 -17.76
CA GLU A 405 35.66 52.38 -18.88
C GLU A 405 36.36 51.10 -18.41
N ALA A 406 37.22 51.18 -17.38
CA ALA A 406 37.89 50.01 -16.81
C ALA A 406 36.87 48.99 -16.26
N SER A 407 35.76 49.48 -15.69
CA SER A 407 34.66 48.65 -15.20
C SER A 407 33.85 48.03 -16.34
N VAL A 408 33.65 48.72 -17.48
CA VAL A 408 32.94 48.20 -18.66
C VAL A 408 33.81 47.23 -19.47
N GLY A 409 35.14 47.40 -19.46
CA GLY A 409 36.11 46.54 -20.13
C GLY A 409 36.17 45.11 -19.57
N THR A 410 35.89 44.94 -18.27
CA THR A 410 35.97 43.64 -17.58
C THR A 410 34.68 42.81 -17.67
N VAL A 411 33.58 43.37 -18.19
CA VAL A 411 32.29 42.67 -18.26
C VAL A 411 32.22 41.79 -19.52
N ARG A 412 32.28 40.47 -19.33
CA ARG A 412 31.99 39.50 -20.39
C ARG A 412 30.48 39.35 -20.55
N VAL A 413 29.95 39.71 -21.72
CA VAL A 413 28.52 39.60 -22.06
C VAL A 413 28.35 38.62 -23.23
N PRO A 414 27.34 37.72 -23.24
CA PRO A 414 27.04 36.85 -24.36
C PRO A 414 26.81 37.61 -25.68
N LYS A 415 27.11 36.98 -26.82
CA LYS A 415 27.02 37.58 -28.17
C LYS A 415 25.68 38.30 -28.46
N ALA A 416 24.56 37.77 -27.95
CA ALA A 416 23.23 38.35 -28.11
C ALA A 416 23.08 39.78 -27.54
N TYR A 417 23.98 40.20 -26.65
CA TYR A 417 23.98 41.52 -26.01
C TYR A 417 25.25 42.34 -26.30
N ALA A 418 26.10 41.83 -27.20
CA ALA A 418 27.36 42.49 -27.55
C ALA A 418 27.11 43.88 -28.15
N GLN A 419 26.07 44.04 -28.98
CA GLN A 419 25.71 45.33 -29.59
C GLN A 419 25.44 46.43 -28.55
N GLN A 420 24.73 46.10 -27.46
CA GLN A 420 24.45 47.07 -26.39
C GLN A 420 25.71 47.44 -25.60
N LEU A 421 26.66 46.51 -25.46
CA LEU A 421 27.96 46.79 -24.85
C LEU A 421 28.83 47.68 -25.75
N TYR A 422 28.80 47.45 -27.07
CA TYR A 422 29.52 48.27 -28.04
C TYR A 422 28.97 49.70 -28.08
N HIS A 423 27.66 49.90 -28.12
CA HIS A 423 27.07 51.25 -28.03
C HIS A 423 27.41 51.98 -26.73
N LEU A 424 27.53 51.26 -25.60
CA LEU A 424 27.95 51.87 -24.34
C LEU A 424 29.40 52.35 -24.42
N ARG A 425 30.29 51.56 -25.03
CA ARG A 425 31.70 51.95 -25.25
C ARG A 425 31.81 53.14 -26.20
N GLU A 426 31.04 53.14 -27.28
CA GLU A 426 30.97 54.24 -28.23
C GLU A 426 30.51 55.55 -27.56
N HIS A 427 29.51 55.48 -26.67
CA HIS A 427 29.08 56.64 -25.89
C HIS A 427 30.12 57.12 -24.86
N VAL A 428 30.91 56.21 -24.27
CA VAL A 428 32.02 56.59 -23.38
C VAL A 428 33.08 57.36 -24.18
N GLU A 429 33.44 56.90 -25.38
CA GLU A 429 34.37 57.59 -26.29
C GLU A 429 33.82 58.96 -26.75
N PHE A 430 32.52 59.04 -27.06
CA PHE A 430 31.88 60.31 -27.39
C PHE A 430 31.96 61.33 -26.25
N VAL A 431 31.68 60.91 -25.01
CA VAL A 431 31.79 61.77 -23.82
C VAL A 431 33.24 62.17 -23.55
N ARG A 432 34.20 61.26 -23.78
CA ARG A 432 35.65 61.54 -23.68
C ARG A 432 36.09 62.61 -24.68
N ALA A 433 35.67 62.51 -25.94
CA ALA A 433 35.98 63.49 -26.98
C ALA A 433 35.41 64.89 -26.64
N LYS A 434 34.19 64.92 -26.09
CA LYS A 434 33.52 66.17 -25.67
C LYS A 434 34.15 66.80 -24.41
N LEU A 435 34.68 65.99 -23.49
CA LEU A 435 35.50 66.46 -22.36
C LEU A 435 36.83 67.04 -22.84
N ALA A 436 37.46 66.42 -23.84
CA ALA A 436 38.70 66.91 -24.43
C ALA A 436 38.51 68.26 -25.16
N SER A 437 37.40 68.43 -25.89
CA SER A 437 37.11 69.69 -26.59
C SER A 437 36.88 70.86 -25.62
N ARG A 438 36.15 70.64 -24.53
CA ARG A 438 35.90 71.69 -23.51
C ARG A 438 37.13 72.11 -22.71
N ARG A 439 38.13 71.24 -22.59
CA ARG A 439 39.44 71.59 -22.01
C ARG A 439 40.29 72.43 -22.97
N GLY A 440 40.01 72.39 -24.28
CA GLY A 440 40.65 73.28 -25.25
C GLY A 440 40.01 74.67 -25.30
N GLU A 441 38.79 74.83 -24.79
CA GLU A 441 38.02 76.09 -24.74
C GLU A 441 38.20 76.87 -23.42
N ALA A 442 38.77 76.26 -22.38
CA ALA A 442 39.06 76.84 -21.07
C ALA A 442 40.56 76.97 -20.85
#